data_AF-A0A0N8RXH6-F1
#
_entry.id   AF-A0A0N8RXH6-F1
#
_cell.length_a   1.000
_cell.length_b   1.000
_cell.length_c   1.000
_cell.angle_alpha   90.00
_cell.angle_beta   90.00
_cell.angle_gamma   90.00
#
_symmetry.space_group_name_H-M   'P 1'
#
loop_
_entity.id
_entity.type
_entity.pdbx_description
1 polymer ?
#
loop_
_entity_poly.entity_id
_entity_poly.type
_entity_poly.pdbx_seq_one_letter_code
_entity_poly.pdbx_strand_id
1 'polypeptide(L)'
;MITTKDRLALVTVMVRGTPYVIVDICLRMLKPAELYKAQGFPDDYVITHGADGKPFTKTQQVHMCGNSVSPPPMAALAKANDPWRQIELCREAA
;
A
#
# COMPACT_ATOMS: atom_id res chain seq x y z
N MET A 1 -29.01 -11.10 -21.41
CA MET A 1 -27.70 -11.33 -22.03
C MET A 1 -26.74 -10.27 -21.50
N ILE A 2 -26.02 -10.56 -20.41
CA ILE A 2 -25.00 -9.65 -19.86
C ILE A 2 -23.75 -9.84 -20.73
N THR A 3 -23.35 -8.80 -21.45
CA THR A 3 -22.17 -8.85 -22.31
C THR A 3 -20.91 -8.71 -21.45
N THR A 4 -20.07 -9.74 -21.43
CA THR A 4 -18.69 -9.82 -20.91
C THR A 4 -17.70 -9.01 -21.76
N LYS A 5 -18.00 -7.73 -21.98
CA LYS A 5 -17.04 -6.76 -22.54
C LYS A 5 -17.12 -5.49 -21.72
N ASP A 6 -16.02 -5.13 -21.08
CA ASP A 6 -15.87 -3.83 -20.43
C ASP A 6 -16.02 -2.74 -21.50
N ARG A 7 -17.19 -2.08 -21.50
CA ARG A 7 -17.37 -0.85 -22.27
C ARG A 7 -16.90 0.27 -21.36
N LEU A 8 -15.62 0.62 -21.43
CA LEU A 8 -15.12 1.85 -20.85
C LEU A 8 -15.86 3.02 -21.54
N ALA A 9 -16.82 3.61 -20.84
CA ALA A 9 -17.48 4.81 -21.33
C ALA A 9 -16.45 5.95 -21.36
N LEU A 10 -16.35 6.66 -22.49
CA LEU A 10 -15.52 7.85 -22.60
C LEU A 10 -16.01 8.88 -21.57
N VAL A 11 -15.16 9.20 -20.59
CA VAL A 11 -15.49 10.18 -19.55
C VAL A 11 -15.35 11.57 -20.16
N THR A 12 -16.49 12.25 -20.34
CA THR A 12 -16.51 13.64 -20.82
C THR A 12 -16.44 14.58 -19.61
N VAL A 13 -15.50 15.52 -19.63
CA VAL A 13 -15.32 16.55 -18.61
C VAL A 13 -15.48 17.94 -19.23
N MET A 14 -16.11 18.86 -18.50
CA MET A 14 -16.27 20.25 -18.95
C MET A 14 -15.10 21.09 -18.43
N VAL A 15 -14.29 21.66 -19.33
CA VAL A 15 -13.20 22.58 -18.97
C VAL A 15 -13.51 23.93 -19.59
N ARG A 16 -13.78 24.94 -18.75
CA ARG A 16 -14.16 26.31 -19.17
C ARG A 16 -15.36 26.34 -20.14
N GLY A 17 -16.34 25.45 -19.95
CA GLY A 17 -17.52 25.34 -20.80
C GLY A 17 -17.32 24.53 -22.08
N THR A 18 -16.10 24.09 -22.37
CA THR A 18 -15.80 23.24 -23.52
C THR A 18 -15.77 21.77 -23.07
N PRO A 19 -16.48 20.85 -23.76
CA PRO A 19 -16.42 19.43 -23.45
C PRO A 19 -15.09 18.82 -23.95
N TYR A 20 -14.41 18.09 -23.06
CA TYR A 20 -13.21 17.29 -23.36
C TYR A 20 -13.47 15.84 -23.03
N VAL A 21 -12.77 14.94 -23.71
CA VAL A 21 -12.83 13.50 -23.46
C VAL A 21 -11.51 13.05 -22.86
N ILE A 22 -11.57 12.35 -21.73
CA ILE A 22 -10.40 11.70 -21.15
C ILE A 22 -10.08 10.46 -21.98
N VAL A 23 -8.95 10.52 -22.70
CA VAL A 23 -8.46 9.40 -23.53
C VAL A 23 -7.51 8.50 -22.73
N ASP A 24 -6.64 9.09 -21.93
CA ASP A 24 -5.72 8.39 -21.03
C ASP A 24 -5.35 9.30 -19.85
N ILE A 25 -5.07 8.68 -18.71
CA ILE A 25 -4.54 9.31 -17.49
C ILE A 25 -3.17 8.75 -17.10
N CYS A 26 -2.53 8.00 -18.01
CA CYS A 26 -1.18 7.46 -17.90
C CYS A 26 -0.97 6.55 -16.68
N LEU A 27 -2.00 5.77 -16.32
CA LEU A 27 -1.88 4.79 -15.24
C LEU A 27 -0.94 3.65 -15.66
N ARG A 28 -0.11 3.20 -14.71
CA ARG A 28 0.72 2.01 -14.85
C ARG A 28 0.76 1.22 -13.55
N MET A 29 1.12 -0.04 -13.65
CA MET A 29 1.46 -0.84 -12.48
C MET A 29 2.66 -0.24 -11.75
N LEU A 30 2.55 -0.16 -10.42
CA LEU A 30 3.65 0.23 -9.55
C LEU A 30 4.74 -0.85 -9.56
N LYS A 31 5.99 -0.41 -9.47
CA LYS A 31 7.15 -1.27 -9.27
C LYS A 31 7.18 -1.73 -7.80
N PRO A 32 7.82 -2.87 -7.48
CA PRO A 32 7.92 -3.35 -6.11
C PRO A 32 8.36 -2.27 -5.10
N ALA A 33 9.44 -1.55 -5.39
CA ALA A 33 9.90 -0.47 -4.51
C ALA A 33 8.86 0.63 -4.26
N GLU A 34 8.04 0.95 -5.27
CA GLU A 34 6.96 1.95 -5.13
C GLU A 34 5.81 1.42 -4.26
N LEU A 35 5.49 0.12 -4.37
CA LEU A 35 4.49 -0.53 -3.52
C LEU A 35 4.90 -0.54 -2.05
N TYR A 36 6.15 -0.90 -1.75
CA TYR A 36 6.67 -0.90 -0.37
C TYR A 36 6.71 0.51 0.22
N LYS A 37 7.18 1.51 -0.55
CA LYS A 37 7.13 2.92 -0.12
C LYS A 37 5.69 3.38 0.15
N ALA A 38 4.75 3.02 -0.73
CA ALA A 38 3.34 3.36 -0.54
C ALA A 38 2.73 2.74 0.73
N GLN A 39 3.22 1.58 1.16
CA GLN A 39 2.86 0.98 2.45
C GLN A 39 3.57 1.60 3.65
N GLY A 40 4.53 2.51 3.45
CA GLY A 40 5.27 3.16 4.52
C GLY A 40 6.46 2.34 5.05
N PHE A 41 6.99 1.41 4.25
CA PHE A 41 8.27 0.77 4.55
C PHE A 41 9.41 1.78 4.38
N PRO A 42 10.46 1.69 5.21
CA PRO A 42 11.62 2.56 5.08
C PRO A 42 12.44 2.21 3.83
N ASP A 43 13.24 3.16 3.36
CA ASP A 43 13.99 3.04 2.10
C ASP A 43 15.11 1.99 2.15
N ASP A 44 15.55 1.61 3.35
CA ASP A 44 16.54 0.56 3.61
C ASP A 44 15.91 -0.84 3.79
N TYR A 45 14.58 -0.97 3.65
CA TYR A 45 13.92 -2.26 3.75
C TYR A 45 14.32 -3.19 2.60
N VAL A 46 14.85 -4.36 2.95
CA VAL A 46 15.36 -5.34 1.99
C VAL A 46 14.21 -6.13 1.37
N ILE A 47 13.91 -5.85 0.11
CA ILE A 47 12.87 -6.55 -0.67
C ILE A 47 13.44 -7.48 -1.74
N THR A 48 14.75 -7.48 -1.96
CA THR A 48 15.36 -8.12 -3.13
C THR A 48 15.79 -9.55 -2.88
N HIS A 49 15.97 -9.95 -1.61
CA HIS A 49 16.46 -11.27 -1.24
C HIS A 49 16.00 -11.69 0.16
N GLY A 50 16.01 -12.99 0.41
CA GLY A 50 15.72 -13.57 1.72
C GLY A 50 16.93 -13.57 2.66
N ALA A 51 16.71 -14.02 3.89
CA ALA A 51 17.76 -14.21 4.89
C ALA A 51 18.85 -15.22 4.45
N ASP A 52 18.53 -16.08 3.49
CA ASP A 52 19.45 -17.03 2.85
C ASP A 52 20.22 -16.43 1.66
N GLY A 53 20.03 -15.14 1.37
CA GLY A 53 20.66 -14.45 0.26
C GLY A 53 20.07 -14.77 -1.11
N LYS A 54 19.03 -15.62 -1.20
CA LYS A 54 18.43 -15.96 -2.49
C LYS A 54 17.63 -14.78 -3.04
N PRO A 55 17.84 -14.39 -4.31
CA PRO A 55 17.13 -13.27 -4.91
C PRO A 55 15.65 -13.61 -5.14
N PHE A 56 14.78 -12.62 -4.92
CA PHE A 56 13.36 -12.72 -5.18
C PHE A 56 13.00 -12.23 -6.58
N THR A 57 12.17 -13.01 -7.26
CA THR A 57 11.51 -12.59 -8.50
C THR A 57 10.56 -11.43 -8.25
N LYS A 58 10.27 -10.62 -9.28
CA LYS A 58 9.31 -9.51 -9.18
C LYS A 58 7.96 -9.96 -8.62
N THR A 59 7.47 -11.13 -9.04
CA THR A 59 6.21 -11.70 -8.56
C THR A 59 6.25 -11.99 -7.07
N GLN A 60 7.35 -12.56 -6.56
CA GLN A 60 7.51 -12.80 -5.13
C GLN A 60 7.52 -11.51 -4.33
N GLN A 61 8.24 -10.47 -4.81
CA GLN A 61 8.28 -9.16 -4.13
C GLN A 61 6.87 -8.53 -4.05
N VAL A 62 6.11 -8.56 -5.15
CA VAL A 62 4.74 -8.04 -5.16
C VAL A 62 3.82 -8.87 -4.27
N HIS A 63 3.95 -10.20 -4.28
CA HIS A 63 3.17 -11.09 -3.45
C HIS A 63 3.43 -10.87 -1.95
N MET A 64 4.69 -10.70 -1.56
CA MET A 64 5.07 -10.42 -0.17
C MET A 64 4.54 -9.06 0.28
N CYS A 65 4.67 -8.03 -0.56
CA CYS A 65 4.09 -6.71 -0.28
C CYS A 65 2.56 -6.80 -0.13
N GLY A 66 1.87 -7.57 -0.98
CA GLY A 66 0.41 -7.73 -0.87
C GLY A 66 -0.04 -8.43 0.42
N ASN A 67 0.83 -9.22 1.05
CA ASN A 67 0.54 -9.92 2.31
C ASN A 67 1.15 -9.24 3.54
N SER A 68 1.88 -8.13 3.38
CA SER A 68 2.47 -7.41 4.50
C SER A 68 1.47 -6.48 5.18
N VAL A 69 1.81 -6.03 6.39
CA VAL A 69 1.06 -5.02 7.12
C VAL A 69 1.83 -3.69 7.06
N SER A 70 1.11 -2.60 6.78
CA SER A 70 1.68 -1.26 6.74
C SER A 70 2.29 -0.87 8.11
N PRO A 71 3.58 -0.50 8.18
CA PRO A 71 4.23 -0.18 9.45
C PRO A 71 3.61 1.00 10.22
N PRO A 72 3.27 2.15 9.60
CA PRO A 72 2.77 3.31 10.36
C PRO A 72 1.45 3.05 11.11
N PRO A 73 0.40 2.46 10.49
CA PRO A 73 -0.83 2.10 11.21
C PRO A 73 -0.59 1.06 12.30
N MET A 74 0.24 0.04 12.03
CA MET A 74 0.52 -1.00 13.02
C MET A 74 1.27 -0.44 14.24
N ALA A 75 2.24 0.45 14.02
CA ALA A 75 2.96 1.12 15.11
C ALA A 75 2.01 1.96 15.99
N ALA A 76 1.06 2.68 15.37
CA ALA A 76 0.06 3.45 16.11
C ALA A 76 -0.85 2.55 16.95
N LEU A 77 -1.34 1.44 16.37
CA LEU A 77 -2.18 0.47 17.08
C LEU A 77 -1.41 -0.20 18.23
N ALA A 78 -0.16 -0.59 18.03
CA ALA A 78 0.67 -1.18 19.08
C ALA A 78 0.90 -0.19 20.24
N LYS A 79 1.15 1.09 19.94
CA LYS A 79 1.33 2.14 20.95
C LYS A 79 0.06 2.42 21.75
N ALA A 80 -1.11 2.36 21.10
CA ALA A 80 -2.39 2.55 21.78
C ALA A 80 -2.73 1.35 22.69
N ASN A 81 -2.32 0.14 22.29
CA ASN A 81 -2.56 -1.11 23.01
C ASN A 81 -1.31 -1.57 23.77
N ASP A 82 -0.70 -0.69 24.57
CA ASP A 82 0.49 -1.02 25.38
C ASP A 82 0.09 -1.47 26.81
N PRO A 83 -0.10 -2.78 27.07
CA PRO A 83 -0.54 -3.28 28.38
C PRO A 83 0.52 -3.08 29.46
N TRP A 84 1.81 -3.02 29.10
CA TRP A 84 2.89 -2.88 30.07
C TRP A 84 2.89 -1.49 30.69
N ARG A 85 2.70 -0.47 29.85
CA ARG A 85 2.51 0.90 30.31
C ARG A 85 1.26 1.06 31.19
N GLN A 86 0.18 0.35 30.87
CA GLN A 86 -1.02 0.36 31.71
C GLN A 86 -0.77 -0.25 33.10
N ILE A 87 0.01 -1.33 33.18
CA ILE A 87 0.38 -1.97 34.45
C ILE A 87 1.21 -1.01 35.32
N GLU A 88 2.18 -0.29 34.73
CA GLU A 88 3.00 0.68 35.46
C GLU A 88 2.15 1.82 36.05
N LEU A 89 1.27 2.42 35.26
CA LEU A 89 0.36 3.48 35.71
C LEU A 89 -0.54 3.02 36.87
N CYS A 90 -1.07 1.80 36.80
CA CYS A 90 -1.87 1.23 37.87
C CYS A 90 -1.07 0.99 39.16
N ARG A 91 0.24 0.69 39.06
CA ARG A 91 1.11 0.52 40.24
C ARG A 91 1.47 1.85 40.89
N GLU A 92 1.70 2.89 40.10
CA GLU A 92 1.98 4.25 40.61
C GLU A 92 0.75 4.88 41.29
N ALA A 93 -0.45 4.45 40.91
CA ALA A 93 -1.71 4.94 41.48
C ALA A 93 -2.15 4.19 42.75
N ALA A 94 -1.44 3.13 43.17
CA ALA A 94 -1.74 2.29 44.32
C ALA A 94 -0.82 2.60 45.51
#